data_AF-A0A0A2WK24-F1
#
_entry.id   AF-A0A0A2WK24-F1
#
_cell.length_a   1.000
_cell.length_b   1.000
_cell.length_c   1.000
_cell.angle_alpha   90.00
_cell.angle_beta   90.00
_cell.angle_gamma   90.00
#
_symmetry.space_group_name_H-M   'P 1'
#
loop_
_entity.id
_entity.type
_entity.pdbx_description
1 polymer ?
#
loop_
_entity_poly.entity_id
_entity_poly.type
_entity_poly.pdbx_seq_one_letter_code
_entity_poly.pdbx_strand_id
1 'polypeptide(L)'
;MPNFHAWQRRTMRRADRQLWSGVLVLVAAGIAQFCIATFAASAGPGAANILTMLRYLALAPFIAGSALAIVGAWTNWRLRRDPIMYYYRCDGR
;
A
#
# COMPACT_ATOMS: atom_id res chain seq x y z
N MET A 1 -18.81 22.93 -14.49
CA MET A 1 -18.34 22.67 -13.10
C MET A 1 -16.80 22.65 -13.03
N PRO A 2 -16.11 23.81 -13.04
CA PRO A 2 -14.64 23.86 -13.04
C PRO A 2 -13.99 23.26 -11.78
N ASN A 3 -14.65 23.40 -10.62
CA ASN A 3 -14.17 22.91 -9.33
C ASN A 3 -14.12 21.37 -9.27
N PHE A 4 -15.09 20.69 -9.90
CA PHE A 4 -15.17 19.24 -9.95
C PHE A 4 -13.96 18.62 -10.67
N HIS A 5 -13.60 19.12 -11.86
CA HIS A 5 -12.44 18.59 -12.60
C HIS A 5 -11.10 18.89 -11.90
N ALA A 6 -11.00 20.03 -11.21
CA ALA A 6 -9.83 20.34 -10.40
C ALA A 6 -9.72 19.40 -9.19
N TRP A 7 -10.83 19.14 -8.50
CA TRP A 7 -10.91 18.17 -7.41
C TRP A 7 -10.58 16.76 -7.89
N GLN A 8 -11.21 16.28 -8.96
CA GLN A 8 -11.03 14.92 -9.48
C GLN A 8 -9.57 14.64 -9.81
N ARG A 9 -8.87 15.59 -10.47
CA ARG A 9 -7.44 15.46 -10.77
C ARG A 9 -6.57 15.41 -9.51
N ARG A 10 -6.87 16.21 -8.49
CA ARG A 10 -6.13 16.18 -7.22
C ARG A 10 -6.35 14.87 -6.48
N THR A 11 -7.58 14.38 -6.44
CA THR A 11 -7.95 13.14 -5.75
C THR A 11 -7.37 11.91 -6.46
N MET A 12 -7.40 11.87 -7.80
CA MET A 12 -6.72 10.82 -8.59
C MET A 12 -5.22 10.80 -8.31
N ARG A 13 -4.53 11.96 -8.33
CA ARG A 13 -3.09 12.00 -8.02
C ARG A 13 -2.76 11.50 -6.61
N ARG A 14 -3.63 11.78 -5.62
CA ARG A 14 -3.46 11.26 -4.25
C ARG A 14 -3.67 9.75 -4.18
N ALA A 15 -4.73 9.24 -4.83
CA ALA A 15 -5.02 7.82 -4.90
C ALA A 15 -3.91 7.04 -5.63
N ASP A 16 -3.38 7.58 -6.72
CA ASP A 16 -2.22 7.00 -7.42
C ASP A 16 -0.98 6.97 -6.54
N ARG A 17 -0.67 8.06 -5.83
CA ARG A 17 0.46 8.07 -4.88
C ARG A 17 0.28 7.03 -3.78
N GLN A 18 -0.92 6.88 -3.22
CA GLN A 18 -1.20 5.85 -2.20
C GLN A 18 -1.06 4.44 -2.77
N LEU A 19 -1.56 4.22 -3.99
CA LEU A 19 -1.43 2.95 -4.68
C LEU A 19 0.04 2.58 -4.91
N TRP A 20 0.79 3.46 -5.56
CA TRP A 20 2.19 3.20 -5.91
C TRP A 20 3.11 3.16 -4.70
N SER A 21 2.88 4.00 -3.68
CA SER A 21 3.64 3.89 -2.42
C SER A 21 3.33 2.58 -1.69
N GLY A 22 2.06 2.15 -1.64
CA GLY A 22 1.69 0.85 -1.08
C GLY A 22 2.35 -0.31 -1.82
N VAL A 23 2.36 -0.29 -3.16
CA VAL A 23 3.05 -1.28 -4.00
C VAL A 23 4.56 -1.28 -3.75
N LEU A 24 5.20 -0.12 -3.66
CA LEU A 24 6.63 -0.02 -3.36
C LEU A 24 6.97 -0.64 -2.00
N VAL A 25 6.17 -0.32 -0.97
CA VAL A 25 6.34 -0.91 0.37
C VAL A 25 6.15 -2.43 0.33
N LEU A 26 5.15 -2.92 -0.40
CA LEU A 26 4.91 -4.34 -0.59
C LEU A 26 6.10 -5.06 -1.23
N VAL A 27 6.64 -4.49 -2.31
CA VAL A 27 7.79 -5.05 -3.01
C VAL A 27 9.02 -5.05 -2.10
N ALA A 28 9.30 -3.95 -1.42
CA ALA A 28 10.43 -3.86 -0.49
C ALA A 28 10.31 -4.86 0.67
N ALA A 29 9.12 -4.98 1.27
CA ALA A 29 8.86 -5.95 2.33
C ALA A 29 8.95 -7.41 1.83
N GLY A 30 8.50 -7.68 0.60
CA GLY A 30 8.64 -8.98 -0.05
C GLY A 30 10.09 -9.38 -0.29
N ILE A 31 10.92 -8.44 -0.80
CA ILE A 31 12.36 -8.64 -0.96
C ILE A 31 13.02 -8.91 0.39
N ALA A 32 12.70 -8.12 1.43
CA ALA A 32 13.23 -8.33 2.77
C ALA A 32 12.86 -9.70 3.33
N GLN A 33 11.59 -10.13 3.17
CA GLN A 33 11.13 -11.48 3.55
C GLN A 33 11.92 -12.58 2.83
N PHE A 34 12.15 -12.44 1.53
CA PHE A 34 12.92 -13.40 0.74
C PHE A 34 14.38 -13.48 1.20
N CYS A 35 15.03 -12.34 1.43
CA CYS A 35 16.39 -12.29 1.95
C CYS A 35 16.48 -12.95 3.33
N ILE A 36 15.59 -12.59 4.27
CA ILE A 36 15.57 -13.17 5.62
C ILE A 36 15.38 -14.68 5.56
N ALA A 37 14.48 -15.19 4.73
CA ALA A 37 14.26 -16.62 4.57
C ALA A 37 15.49 -17.34 4.01
N THR A 38 16.18 -16.73 3.04
CA THR A 38 17.40 -17.28 2.43
C THR A 38 18.53 -17.37 3.45
N PHE A 39 18.73 -16.34 4.27
CA PHE A 39 19.73 -16.36 5.34
C PHE A 39 19.36 -17.30 6.50
N ALA A 40 18.07 -17.46 6.79
CA ALA A 40 17.62 -18.37 7.85
C ALA A 40 17.89 -19.83 7.53
N ALA A 41 17.84 -20.22 6.24
CA ALA A 41 18.12 -21.58 5.80
C ALA A 41 19.58 -22.02 6.02
N SER A 42 20.52 -21.07 6.05
CA SER A 42 21.95 -21.31 6.27
C SER A 42 22.44 -20.91 7.66
N ALA A 43 21.55 -20.44 8.53
CA ALA A 43 21.87 -19.94 9.85
C ALA A 43 21.93 -21.06 10.90
N GLY A 44 22.89 -20.95 11.84
CA GLY A 44 22.93 -21.80 13.02
C GLY A 44 21.73 -21.57 13.97
N PRO A 45 21.49 -22.48 14.93
CA PRO A 45 20.26 -22.50 15.75
C PRO A 45 19.95 -21.19 16.48
N GLY A 46 20.97 -20.49 16.98
CA GLY A 46 20.79 -19.20 17.66
C GLY A 46 20.37 -18.06 16.74
N ALA A 47 20.92 -18.02 15.52
CA ALA A 47 20.59 -17.00 14.52
C ALA A 47 19.22 -17.25 13.86
N ALA A 48 18.79 -18.51 13.75
CA ALA A 48 17.48 -18.87 13.21
C ALA A 48 16.33 -18.22 14.00
N ASN A 49 16.38 -18.23 15.34
CA ASN A 49 15.34 -17.60 16.18
C ASN A 49 15.23 -16.09 15.95
N ILE A 50 16.36 -15.38 15.85
CA ILE A 50 16.41 -13.93 15.60
C ILE A 50 15.83 -13.62 14.20
N LEU A 51 16.20 -14.40 13.19
CA LEU A 51 15.69 -14.24 11.83
C LEU A 51 14.19 -14.53 11.75
N THR A 52 13.68 -15.45 12.56
CA THR A 52 12.25 -15.73 12.65
C THR A 52 11.49 -14.53 13.23
N MET A 53 12.01 -13.89 14.29
CA MET A 53 11.43 -12.66 14.84
C MET A 53 11.47 -11.50 13.83
N LEU A 54 12.59 -11.31 13.13
CA LEU A 54 12.72 -10.29 12.08
C LEU A 54 11.71 -10.50 10.94
N ARG A 55 11.41 -11.75 10.60
CA ARG A 55 10.42 -12.10 9.58
C ARG A 55 9.00 -11.65 9.97
N TYR A 56 8.62 -11.78 11.24
CA TYR A 56 7.34 -11.27 11.74
C TYR A 56 7.29 -9.74 11.76
N LEU A 57 8.38 -9.08 12.14
CA LEU A 57 8.48 -7.62 12.06
C LEU A 57 8.36 -7.11 10.61
N ALA A 58 8.98 -7.81 9.66
CA ALA A 58 8.88 -7.51 8.23
C ALA A 58 7.47 -7.77 7.64
N LEU A 59 6.59 -8.45 8.37
CA LEU A 59 5.21 -8.69 7.97
C LEU A 59 4.32 -7.46 8.21
N ALA A 60 4.64 -6.63 9.21
CA ALA A 60 3.93 -5.38 9.48
C ALA A 60 3.96 -4.38 8.30
N PRO A 61 5.12 -4.06 7.68
CA PRO A 61 5.15 -3.20 6.50
C PRO A 61 4.45 -3.84 5.29
N PHE A 62 4.44 -5.17 5.18
CA PHE A 62 3.70 -5.86 4.12
C PHE A 62 2.18 -5.63 4.22
N ILE A 63 1.63 -5.72 5.45
CA ILE A 63 0.23 -5.42 5.72
C ILE A 63 -0.06 -3.94 5.46
N ALA A 64 0.81 -3.04 5.93
CA ALA A 64 0.64 -1.59 5.73
C ALA A 64 0.67 -1.21 4.23
N GLY A 65 1.62 -1.78 3.46
CA GLY A 65 1.71 -1.60 2.01
C GLY A 65 0.46 -2.11 1.29
N SER A 66 -0.05 -3.29 1.69
CA SER A 66 -1.30 -3.84 1.17
C SER A 66 -2.48 -2.91 1.41
N ALA A 67 -2.64 -2.42 2.65
CA ALA A 67 -3.73 -1.53 3.00
C ALA A 67 -3.70 -0.23 2.18
N LEU A 68 -2.52 0.38 2.03
CA LEU A 68 -2.35 1.59 1.19
C LEU A 68 -2.68 1.32 -0.28
N ALA A 69 -2.20 0.20 -0.83
CA ALA A 69 -2.46 -0.19 -2.21
C ALA A 69 -3.96 -0.42 -2.46
N ILE A 70 -4.64 -1.13 -1.55
CA ILE A 70 -6.08 -1.39 -1.62
C ILE A 70 -6.88 -0.09 -1.51
N VAL A 71 -6.55 0.80 -0.58
CA VAL A 71 -7.23 2.09 -0.41
C VAL A 71 -7.05 2.97 -1.65
N GLY A 72 -5.82 3.04 -2.20
CA GLY A 72 -5.55 3.75 -3.45
C GLY A 72 -6.32 3.18 -4.64
N ALA A 73 -6.31 1.85 -4.80
CA ALA A 73 -7.02 1.15 -5.87
C ALA A 73 -8.53 1.37 -5.78
N TRP A 74 -9.09 1.23 -4.57
CA TRP A 74 -10.51 1.43 -4.30
C TRP A 74 -10.94 2.86 -4.60
N THR A 75 -10.15 3.84 -4.18
CA THR A 75 -10.42 5.26 -4.44
C THR A 75 -10.40 5.55 -5.94
N ASN A 76 -9.42 5.01 -6.67
CA ASN A 76 -9.36 5.11 -8.12
C ASN A 76 -10.54 4.43 -8.83
N TRP A 77 -10.95 3.25 -8.37
CA TRP A 77 -12.11 2.55 -8.91
C TRP A 77 -13.40 3.34 -8.69
N ARG A 78 -13.61 3.90 -7.49
CA ARG A 78 -14.76 4.77 -7.20
C ARG A 78 -14.77 6.03 -8.06
N LEU A 79 -13.61 6.65 -8.29
CA LEU A 79 -13.46 7.80 -9.17
C LEU A 79 -13.71 7.48 -10.65
N ARG A 80 -13.58 6.22 -11.08
CA ARG A 80 -13.92 5.79 -12.43
C ARG A 80 -15.39 5.39 -12.57
N ARG A 81 -15.96 4.75 -11.54
CA ARG A 81 -17.35 4.28 -11.55
C ARG A 81 -18.35 5.42 -11.37
N ASP A 82 -18.23 6.15 -10.25
CA ASP A 82 -19.22 7.16 -9.84
C ASP A 82 -18.55 8.44 -9.27
N PRO A 83 -17.81 9.22 -10.08
CA PRO A 83 -17.04 10.35 -9.59
C PRO A 83 -17.89 11.49 -9.03
N ILE A 84 -19.11 11.69 -9.56
CA ILE A 84 -20.03 12.76 -9.13
C ILE A 84 -20.60 12.44 -7.74
N MET A 85 -21.09 11.22 -7.53
CA MET A 85 -21.60 10.77 -6.22
C MET A 85 -20.51 10.81 -5.14
N TYR A 86 -19.27 10.47 -5.53
CA TYR A 86 -18.11 10.55 -4.64
C TYR A 86 -17.74 12.00 -4.30
N TYR A 87 -17.84 12.93 -5.26
CA TYR A 87 -17.64 14.35 -5.03
C TYR A 87 -18.61 14.91 -3.99
N TYR A 88 -19.91 14.65 -4.14
CA TYR A 88 -20.92 15.11 -3.19
C TYR A 88 -20.73 14.52 -1.79
N ARG A 89 -20.27 13.26 -1.67
CA ARG A 89 -19.97 12.65 -0.37
C ARG A 89 -18.76 13.24 0.34
N CYS A 90 -17.74 13.65 -0.40
CA CYS A 90 -16.48 14.14 0.19
C CYS A 90 -16.44 15.66 0.36
N ASP A 91 -17.04 16.40 -0.56
CA ASP A 91 -16.93 17.87 -0.62
C ASP A 91 -18.26 18.58 -0.26
N GLY A 92 -19.38 17.86 -0.24
CA GLY A 92 -20.64 18.27 0.41
C GLY A 92 -21.22 19.63 0.02
N ARG A 93 -20.84 20.17 -1.15
CA ARG A 93 -21.33 21.44 -1.68
C ARG A 93 -22.03 21.26 -3.01
#